data_AF-A0A8C3UCR9-F1
#
_entry.id   AF-A0A8C3UCR9-F1
#
_cell.length_a   1.000
_cell.length_b   1.000
_cell.length_c   1.000
_cell.angle_alpha   90.00
_cell.angle_beta   90.00
_cell.angle_gamma   90.00
#
_symmetry.space_group_name_H-M   'P 1'
#
loop_
_entity.id
_entity.type
_entity.pdbx_description
1 polymer ?
#
loop_
_entity_poly.entity_id
_entity_poly.type
_entity_poly.pdbx_seq_one_letter_code
_entity_poly.pdbx_strand_id
1 'polypeptide(L)'
;MAAPSAPRPPRPRKEPQPLVIPRSAAEEQRLRLERLMRNPEKTVPIPEKLNEWAPRPPPEFVRDVMGSSAGAGSGEFHVYRHLRRREYQRQDFMDAMAEKQRLDEEFQKKLERNKMIAEEQTAKRRRKRIGFRNKLLWKGLCKVAHCHVVTKVHNTNTVAILV
;
A
#
# COMPACT_ATOMS: atom_id res chain seq x y z
N MET A 1 -23.43 47.69 7.30
CA MET A 1 -22.24 48.43 6.84
C MET A 1 -21.01 47.59 7.15
N ALA A 2 -20.27 47.13 6.14
CA ALA A 2 -19.07 46.31 6.34
C ALA A 2 -17.83 47.23 6.40
N ALA A 3 -16.98 47.04 7.41
CA ALA A 3 -15.78 47.83 7.63
C ALA A 3 -14.76 47.65 6.48
N PRO A 4 -14.01 48.71 6.08
CA PRO A 4 -12.96 48.57 5.08
C PRO A 4 -11.79 47.77 5.65
N SER A 5 -11.41 46.69 4.96
CA SER A 5 -10.26 45.86 5.33
C SER A 5 -8.94 46.56 5.03
N ALA A 6 -8.01 46.52 5.99
CA ALA A 6 -6.70 47.15 5.89
C ALA A 6 -5.88 46.60 4.68
N PRO A 7 -5.03 47.44 4.05
CA PRO A 7 -4.17 47.00 2.95
C PRO A 7 -3.16 45.95 3.44
N ARG A 8 -3.09 44.83 2.73
CA ARG A 8 -2.14 43.75 3.04
C ARG A 8 -0.70 44.25 2.90
N PRO A 9 0.22 43.89 3.81
CA PRO A 9 1.62 44.30 3.72
C PRO A 9 2.24 43.85 2.39
N PRO A 10 3.18 44.64 1.82
CA PRO A 10 3.85 44.29 0.59
C PRO A 10 4.62 42.97 0.77
N ARG A 11 4.38 42.02 -0.14
CA ARG A 11 5.09 40.74 -0.13
C ARG A 11 6.58 41.01 -0.33
N PRO A 12 7.48 40.35 0.42
CA PRO A 12 8.91 40.49 0.23
C PRO A 12 9.27 40.13 -1.22
N ARG A 13 10.01 41.03 -1.88
CA ARG A 13 10.44 40.84 -3.27
C ARG A 13 11.40 39.66 -3.31
N LYS A 14 11.03 38.62 -4.06
CA LYS A 14 11.88 37.44 -4.24
C LYS A 14 13.03 37.82 -5.16
N GLU A 15 14.25 37.76 -4.67
CA GLU A 15 15.45 38.00 -5.48
C GLU A 15 15.42 37.09 -6.72
N PRO A 16 15.76 37.62 -7.91
CA PRO A 16 15.77 36.85 -9.14
C PRO A 16 16.88 35.79 -9.06
N GLN A 17 16.48 34.54 -8.86
CA GLN A 17 17.41 33.41 -8.88
C GLN A 17 17.82 33.13 -10.33
N PRO A 18 19.11 32.90 -10.62
CA PRO A 18 19.54 32.49 -11.95
C PRO A 18 18.87 31.16 -12.32
N LEU A 19 18.23 31.09 -13.49
CA LEU A 19 17.69 29.84 -14.03
C LEU A 19 18.85 28.95 -14.48
N VAL A 20 19.37 28.14 -13.56
CA VAL A 20 20.29 27.06 -13.88
C VAL A 20 19.46 25.88 -14.38
N ILE A 21 19.57 25.58 -15.68
CA ILE A 21 18.97 24.39 -16.27
C ILE A 21 19.84 23.19 -15.86
N PRO A 22 19.33 22.24 -15.06
CA PRO A 22 20.11 21.09 -14.64
C PRO A 22 20.41 20.19 -15.84
N ARG A 23 21.65 19.75 -15.98
CA ARG A 23 22.10 18.82 -17.04
C ARG A 23 22.04 17.36 -16.57
N SER A 24 21.99 17.14 -15.26
CA SER A 24 21.96 15.82 -14.61
C SER A 24 20.98 15.78 -13.44
N ALA A 25 20.44 14.59 -13.13
CA ALA A 25 19.56 14.37 -11.98
C ALA A 25 20.21 14.78 -10.64
N ALA A 26 21.53 14.64 -10.53
CA ALA A 26 22.28 15.07 -9.35
C ALA A 26 22.28 16.60 -9.19
N GLU A 27 22.34 17.35 -10.30
CA GLU A 27 22.29 18.81 -10.28
C GLU A 27 20.90 19.32 -9.89
N GLU A 28 19.82 18.66 -10.33
CA GLU A 28 18.46 18.99 -9.93
C GLU A 28 18.25 18.81 -8.42
N GLN A 29 18.74 17.70 -7.86
CA GLN A 29 18.69 17.44 -6.43
C GLN A 29 19.49 18.47 -5.63
N ARG A 30 20.69 18.83 -6.12
CA ARG A 30 21.53 19.87 -5.52
C ARG A 30 20.82 21.22 -5.49
N LEU A 31 20.23 21.66 -6.60
CA LEU A 31 19.47 22.91 -6.68
C LEU A 31 18.25 22.92 -5.74
N ARG A 32 17.54 21.78 -5.64
CA ARG A 32 16.42 21.62 -4.70
C ARG A 32 16.88 21.66 -3.24
N LEU A 33 18.03 21.09 -2.94
CA LEU A 33 18.65 21.11 -1.61
C LEU A 33 19.11 22.52 -1.23
N GLU A 34 19.84 23.21 -2.11
CA GLU A 34 20.27 24.61 -1.91
C GLU A 34 19.07 25.53 -1.66
N ARG A 35 17.97 25.33 -2.39
CA ARG A 35 16.71 26.06 -2.17
C ARG A 35 16.11 25.81 -0.79
N LEU A 36 16.24 24.60 -0.28
CA LEU A 36 15.72 24.22 1.03
C LEU A 36 16.60 24.73 2.17
N MET A 37 17.92 24.63 2.03
CA MET A 37 18.88 25.13 3.02
C MET A 37 18.90 26.66 3.14
N ARG A 38 18.41 27.40 2.13
CA ARG A 38 18.26 28.85 2.19
C ARG A 38 17.31 29.32 3.32
N ASN A 39 16.38 28.47 3.77
CA ASN A 39 15.48 28.77 4.89
C ASN A 39 15.31 27.53 5.79
N PRO A 40 16.25 27.26 6.71
CA PRO A 40 16.23 26.03 7.51
C PRO A 40 15.10 25.99 8.56
N GLU A 41 14.56 27.14 8.98
CA GLU A 41 13.47 27.22 9.96
C GLU A 41 12.09 26.87 9.38
N LYS A 42 11.94 26.86 8.06
CA LYS A 42 10.65 26.58 7.41
C LYS A 42 10.41 25.08 7.32
N THR A 43 9.36 24.59 7.96
CA THR A 43 8.95 23.19 7.86
C THR A 43 8.62 22.81 6.41
N VAL A 44 9.10 21.64 5.99
CA VAL A 44 8.86 21.12 4.64
C VAL A 44 7.46 20.49 4.61
N PRO A 45 6.55 20.95 3.72
CA PRO A 45 5.30 20.25 3.52
C PRO A 45 5.61 18.94 2.78
N ILE A 46 5.65 17.84 3.52
CA ILE A 46 5.63 16.50 2.93
C ILE A 46 4.19 16.28 2.48
N PRO A 47 3.92 16.08 1.17
CA PRO A 47 2.57 15.78 0.72
C PRO A 47 2.06 14.53 1.43
N GLU A 48 0.96 14.66 2.16
CA GLU A 48 0.21 13.52 2.65
C GLU A 48 -0.39 12.76 1.45
N LYS A 49 -0.95 11.58 1.71
CA LYS A 49 -1.56 10.74 0.67
C LYS A 49 -2.49 11.59 -0.20
N LEU A 50 -2.29 11.55 -1.52
CA LEU A 50 -3.14 12.26 -2.45
C LEU A 50 -4.58 11.78 -2.24
N ASN A 51 -5.47 12.71 -1.92
CA ASN A 51 -6.89 12.39 -1.82
C ASN A 51 -7.40 12.04 -3.21
N GLU A 52 -8.05 10.88 -3.34
CA GLU A 52 -8.70 10.49 -4.58
C GLU A 52 -9.84 11.50 -4.86
N TRP A 53 -10.01 11.87 -6.13
CA TRP A 53 -11.09 12.79 -6.48
C TRP A 53 -12.43 12.12 -6.15
N ALA A 54 -13.22 12.77 -5.30
CA ALA A 54 -14.54 12.30 -4.92
C ALA A 54 -15.62 13.27 -5.43
N PRO A 55 -16.78 12.76 -5.89
CA PRO A 55 -17.89 13.62 -6.24
C PRO A 55 -18.31 14.44 -5.02
N ARG A 56 -18.58 15.73 -5.25
CA ARG A 56 -19.01 16.65 -4.19
C ARG A 56 -20.37 16.18 -3.67
N PRO A 57 -20.60 16.14 -2.34
CA PRO A 57 -21.91 15.80 -1.82
C PRO A 57 -22.96 16.81 -2.32
N PRO A 58 -24.18 16.34 -2.63
CA PRO A 58 -25.26 17.23 -3.03
C PRO A 58 -25.57 18.23 -1.90
N PRO A 59 -25.89 19.50 -2.21
CA PRO A 59 -26.30 20.45 -1.18
C PRO A 59 -27.61 20.01 -0.51
N GLU A 60 -27.67 20.11 0.83
CA GLU A 60 -28.85 19.72 1.63
C GLU A 60 -30.10 20.54 1.30
N PHE A 61 -29.94 21.85 1.09
CA PHE A 61 -31.06 22.75 0.80
C PHE A 61 -30.76 23.59 -0.43
N VAL A 62 -31.60 23.45 -1.44
CA VAL A 62 -31.65 24.34 -2.60
C VAL A 62 -32.61 25.48 -2.25
N ARG A 63 -32.10 26.71 -2.22
CA ARG A 63 -32.86 27.89 -1.75
C ARG A 63 -33.60 28.61 -2.87
N ASP A 64 -33.18 28.35 -4.11
CA ASP A 64 -33.57 29.00 -5.35
C ASP A 64 -34.59 28.16 -6.15
N VAL A 65 -35.34 27.28 -5.47
CA VAL A 65 -36.40 26.48 -6.10
C VAL A 65 -37.57 27.39 -6.48
N MET A 66 -37.81 27.55 -7.77
CA MET A 66 -38.99 28.23 -8.30
C MET A 66 -40.22 27.29 -8.23
N GLY A 67 -41.43 27.86 -8.12
CA GLY A 67 -42.66 27.08 -7.94
C GLY A 67 -42.91 26.03 -9.03
N SER A 68 -43.55 24.92 -8.67
CA SER A 68 -43.72 23.76 -9.56
C SER A 68 -44.54 24.02 -10.83
N SER A 69 -45.38 25.06 -10.84
CA SER A 69 -46.16 25.50 -12.00
C SER A 69 -45.53 26.67 -12.77
N ALA A 70 -44.35 27.15 -12.36
CA ALA A 70 -43.66 28.21 -13.06
C ALA A 70 -43.09 27.70 -14.40
N GLY A 71 -43.12 28.56 -15.42
CA GLY A 71 -42.57 28.22 -16.75
C GLY A 71 -41.03 28.10 -16.76
N ALA A 72 -40.48 27.64 -17.87
CA ALA A 72 -39.03 27.52 -18.05
C ALA A 72 -38.37 28.92 -18.10
N GLY A 73 -37.57 29.23 -17.09
CA GLY A 73 -36.77 30.46 -17.04
C GLY A 73 -35.54 30.39 -17.96
N SER A 74 -34.94 31.54 -18.25
CA SER A 74 -33.72 31.62 -19.09
C SER A 74 -32.49 30.92 -18.47
N GLY A 75 -32.45 30.78 -17.15
CA GLY A 75 -31.38 30.10 -16.42
C GLY A 75 -31.53 28.58 -16.30
N GLU A 76 -32.72 28.04 -16.55
CA GLU A 76 -33.05 26.63 -16.28
C GLU A 76 -32.20 25.67 -17.11
N PHE A 77 -31.87 26.06 -18.36
CA PHE A 77 -30.97 25.29 -19.22
C PHE A 77 -29.57 25.11 -18.61
N HIS A 78 -29.01 26.17 -18.02
CA HIS A 78 -27.69 26.08 -17.41
C HIS A 78 -27.72 25.29 -16.10
N VAL A 79 -28.80 25.36 -15.33
CA VAL A 79 -29.04 24.51 -14.16
C VAL A 79 -29.01 23.03 -14.55
N TYR A 80 -29.81 22.62 -15.54
CA TYR A 80 -29.80 21.25 -16.07
C TYR A 80 -28.42 20.82 -16.57
N ARG A 81 -27.72 21.67 -17.33
CA ARG A 81 -26.37 21.36 -17.84
C ARG A 81 -25.36 21.10 -16.71
N HIS A 82 -25.39 21.89 -15.65
CA HIS A 82 -24.52 21.69 -14.48
C HIS A 82 -24.90 20.45 -13.68
N LEU A 83 -26.20 20.20 -13.49
CA LEU A 83 -26.72 19.02 -12.81
C LEU A 83 -26.35 17.74 -13.56
N ARG A 84 -26.58 17.69 -14.87
CA ARG A 84 -26.24 16.53 -15.73
C ARG A 84 -24.75 16.23 -15.71
N ARG A 85 -23.90 17.25 -15.82
CA ARG A 85 -22.45 17.06 -15.74
C ARG A 85 -22.03 16.52 -14.37
N ARG A 86 -22.59 17.04 -13.28
CA ARG A 86 -22.32 16.55 -11.92
C ARG A 86 -22.75 15.10 -11.76
N GLU A 87 -23.91 14.74 -12.31
CA GLU A 87 -24.46 13.39 -12.20
C GLU A 87 -23.66 12.38 -13.02
N TYR A 88 -23.25 12.72 -14.24
CA TYR A 88 -22.36 11.85 -15.03
C TYR A 88 -21.03 11.63 -14.34
N GLN A 89 -20.41 12.69 -13.80
CA GLN A 89 -19.17 12.56 -13.03
C GLN A 89 -19.35 11.67 -11.78
N ARG A 90 -20.52 11.73 -11.14
CA ARG A 90 -20.86 10.86 -10.00
C ARG A 90 -21.01 9.40 -10.46
N GLN A 91 -21.73 9.16 -11.55
CA GLN A 91 -21.96 7.82 -12.09
C GLN A 91 -20.65 7.18 -12.56
N ASP A 92 -19.85 7.90 -13.35
CA ASP A 92 -18.54 7.45 -13.84
C ASP A 92 -17.60 7.10 -12.67
N PHE A 93 -17.64 7.86 -11.59
CA PHE A 93 -16.86 7.58 -10.38
C PHE A 93 -17.32 6.31 -9.68
N MET A 94 -18.63 6.11 -9.53
CA MET A 94 -19.17 4.88 -8.91
C MET A 94 -18.79 3.64 -9.73
N ASP A 95 -18.92 3.73 -11.06
CA ASP A 95 -18.61 2.63 -11.97
C ASP A 95 -17.10 2.32 -11.95
N ALA A 96 -16.25 3.36 -12.00
CA ALA A 96 -14.79 3.18 -11.92
C ALA A 96 -14.33 2.61 -10.57
N MET A 97 -14.93 3.04 -9.45
CA MET A 97 -14.62 2.51 -8.13
C MET A 97 -15.06 1.06 -7.97
N ALA A 98 -16.25 0.70 -8.47
CA ALA A 98 -16.74 -0.67 -8.44
C ALA A 98 -15.83 -1.61 -9.26
N GLU A 99 -15.40 -1.19 -10.44
CA GLU A 99 -14.50 -1.98 -11.28
C GLU A 99 -13.12 -2.14 -10.61
N LYS A 100 -12.55 -1.05 -10.06
CA LYS A 100 -11.28 -1.11 -9.31
C LYS A 100 -11.36 -2.09 -8.15
N GLN A 101 -12.42 -2.01 -7.33
CA GLN A 101 -12.62 -2.91 -6.20
C GLN A 101 -12.73 -4.37 -6.64
N ARG A 102 -13.49 -4.65 -7.71
CA ARG A 102 -13.63 -6.00 -8.25
C ARG A 102 -12.27 -6.57 -8.69
N LEU A 103 -11.49 -5.79 -9.43
CA LEU A 103 -10.16 -6.20 -9.91
C LEU A 103 -9.19 -6.42 -8.74
N ASP A 104 -9.21 -5.54 -7.74
CA ASP A 104 -8.36 -5.65 -6.54
C ASP A 104 -8.70 -6.91 -5.74
N GLU A 105 -9.99 -7.21 -5.56
CA GLU A 105 -10.43 -8.45 -4.91
C GLU A 105 -10.01 -9.71 -5.67
N GLU A 106 -10.18 -9.72 -7.00
CA GLU A 106 -9.77 -10.84 -7.84
C GLU A 106 -8.25 -11.06 -7.76
N PHE A 107 -7.49 -9.97 -7.76
CA PHE A 107 -6.04 -10.00 -7.62
C PHE A 107 -5.61 -10.54 -6.26
N GLN A 108 -6.22 -10.08 -5.17
CA GLN A 108 -5.94 -10.56 -3.81
C GLN A 108 -6.27 -12.05 -3.69
N LYS A 109 -7.45 -12.48 -4.15
CA LYS A 109 -7.84 -13.90 -4.17
C LYS A 109 -6.85 -14.74 -4.98
N LYS A 110 -6.32 -14.21 -6.09
CA LYS A 110 -5.28 -14.90 -6.89
C LYS A 110 -3.95 -15.02 -6.14
N LEU A 111 -3.51 -13.96 -5.46
CA LEU A 111 -2.29 -13.98 -4.65
C LEU A 111 -2.40 -14.99 -3.50
N GLU A 112 -3.52 -15.02 -2.79
CA GLU A 112 -3.76 -15.96 -1.70
C GLU A 112 -3.74 -17.40 -2.20
N ARG A 113 -4.45 -17.70 -3.30
CA ARG A 113 -4.41 -19.03 -3.93
C ARG A 113 -2.99 -19.45 -4.29
N ASN A 114 -2.20 -18.55 -4.88
CA ASN A 114 -0.82 -18.85 -5.24
C ASN A 114 0.06 -19.11 -4.02
N LYS A 115 -0.11 -18.33 -2.94
CA LYS A 115 0.59 -18.54 -1.65
C LYS A 115 0.24 -19.90 -1.07
N MET A 116 -1.05 -20.25 -1.00
CA MET A 116 -1.52 -21.53 -0.49
C MET A 116 -0.96 -22.72 -1.29
N ILE A 117 -0.96 -22.64 -2.62
CA ILE A 117 -0.39 -23.69 -3.47
C ILE A 117 1.13 -23.80 -3.23
N ALA A 118 1.85 -22.69 -3.15
CA ALA A 118 3.28 -22.69 -2.89
C ALA A 118 3.61 -23.29 -1.51
N GLU A 119 2.82 -22.97 -0.49
CA GLU A 119 2.94 -23.50 0.87
C GLU A 119 2.63 -25.00 0.91
N GLU A 120 1.58 -25.47 0.24
CA GLU A 120 1.22 -26.89 0.18
C GLU A 120 2.35 -27.71 -0.47
N GLN A 121 2.88 -27.22 -1.59
CA GLN A 121 4.01 -27.87 -2.27
C GLN A 121 5.27 -27.88 -1.41
N THR A 122 5.54 -26.77 -0.72
CA THR A 122 6.68 -26.64 0.19
C THR A 122 6.52 -27.55 1.41
N ALA A 123 5.33 -27.63 1.99
CA ALA A 123 4.99 -28.50 3.12
C ALA A 123 5.11 -29.98 2.73
N LYS A 124 4.61 -30.37 1.55
CA LYS A 124 4.76 -31.73 1.01
C LYS A 124 6.23 -32.10 0.84
N ARG A 125 7.05 -31.22 0.27
CA ARG A 125 8.51 -31.42 0.15
C ARG A 125 9.21 -31.46 1.52
N ARG A 126 8.81 -30.60 2.47
CA ARG A 126 9.34 -30.56 3.83
C ARG A 126 9.01 -31.86 4.60
N ARG A 127 7.78 -32.35 4.53
CA ARG A 127 7.36 -33.64 5.12
C ARG A 127 8.19 -34.80 4.59
N LYS A 128 8.46 -34.84 3.27
CA LYS A 128 9.37 -35.85 2.68
C LYS A 128 10.79 -35.77 3.26
N ARG A 129 11.37 -34.56 3.38
CA ARG A 129 12.71 -34.37 3.98
C ARG A 129 12.76 -34.77 5.45
N ILE A 130 11.76 -34.40 6.25
CA ILE A 130 11.67 -34.77 7.67
C ILE A 130 11.51 -36.29 7.82
N GLY A 131 10.65 -36.91 7.01
CA GLY A 131 10.49 -38.36 6.99
C GLY A 131 11.79 -39.08 6.65
N PHE A 132 12.55 -38.59 5.65
CA PHE A 132 13.86 -39.13 5.30
C PHE A 132 14.88 -38.93 6.44
N ARG A 133 14.96 -37.72 7.01
CA ARG A 133 15.83 -37.41 8.15
C ARG A 133 15.53 -38.30 9.35
N ASN A 134 14.25 -38.46 9.71
CA ASN A 134 13.84 -39.32 10.81
C ASN A 134 14.23 -40.77 10.55
N LYS A 135 13.99 -41.31 9.35
CA LYS A 135 14.44 -42.68 9.00
C LYS A 135 15.97 -42.83 9.13
N LEU A 136 16.74 -41.84 8.70
CA LEU A 136 18.20 -41.85 8.83
C LEU A 136 18.64 -41.80 10.30
N LEU A 137 18.03 -40.93 11.10
CA LEU A 137 18.26 -40.84 12.54
C LEU A 137 17.91 -42.15 13.24
N TRP A 138 16.75 -42.75 12.95
CA TRP A 138 16.34 -44.05 13.49
C TRP A 138 17.33 -45.16 13.13
N LYS A 139 17.82 -45.23 11.89
CA LYS A 139 18.87 -46.19 11.50
C LYS A 139 20.20 -45.94 12.23
N GLY A 140 20.59 -44.68 12.40
CA GLY A 140 21.77 -44.29 13.18
C GLY A 140 21.65 -44.69 14.65
N LEU A 141 20.52 -44.38 15.29
CA LEU A 141 20.18 -44.78 16.66
C LEU A 141 20.17 -46.30 16.82
N CYS A 142 19.57 -47.04 15.88
CA CYS A 142 19.57 -48.51 15.89
C CYS A 142 21.00 -49.07 15.79
N LYS A 143 21.86 -48.47 14.98
CA LYS A 143 23.27 -48.88 14.86
C LYS A 143 24.07 -48.60 16.15
N VAL A 144 23.83 -47.46 16.80
CA VAL A 144 24.43 -47.14 18.11
C VAL A 144 23.92 -48.09 19.19
N ALA A 145 22.60 -48.37 19.22
CA ALA A 145 22.00 -49.32 20.16
C ALA A 145 22.57 -50.74 19.97
N HIS A 146 22.70 -51.21 18.73
CA HIS A 146 23.33 -52.49 18.41
C HIS A 146 24.79 -52.54 18.87
N CYS A 147 25.56 -51.46 18.64
CA CYS A 147 26.94 -51.38 19.11
C CYS A 147 27.03 -51.41 20.65
N HIS A 148 26.13 -50.72 21.35
CA HIS A 148 26.07 -50.70 22.81
C HIS A 148 25.74 -52.07 23.43
N VAL A 149 24.82 -52.82 22.82
CA VAL A 149 24.49 -54.19 23.24
C VAL A 149 25.67 -55.12 23.05
N VAL A 150 26.33 -55.05 21.89
CA VAL A 150 27.52 -55.87 21.57
C VAL A 150 28.67 -55.57 22.56
N THR A 151 28.92 -54.30 22.88
CA THR A 151 29.93 -53.95 23.90
C THR A 151 29.60 -54.43 25.30
N LYS A 152 28.32 -54.48 25.69
CA LYS A 152 27.90 -55.03 27.00
C LYS A 152 28.06 -56.55 27.06
N VAL A 153 27.67 -57.27 26.00
CA VAL A 153 27.78 -58.73 25.92
C VAL A 153 29.25 -59.18 25.87
N HIS A 154 30.11 -58.44 25.18
CA HIS A 154 31.55 -58.73 25.21
C HIS A 154 32.14 -58.49 26.60
N ASN A 155 31.79 -57.40 27.28
CA ASN A 155 32.28 -57.14 28.65
C ASN A 155 31.81 -58.20 29.67
N THR A 156 30.57 -58.68 29.59
CA THR A 156 30.08 -59.77 30.47
C THR A 156 30.73 -61.12 30.17
N ASN A 157 31.04 -61.42 28.90
CA ASN A 157 31.69 -62.67 28.52
C ASN A 157 33.21 -62.68 28.80
N THR A 158 33.90 -61.52 28.79
CA THR A 158 35.31 -61.44 29.19
C THR A 158 35.49 -61.61 30.70
N VAL A 159 34.52 -61.22 31.52
CA VAL A 159 34.55 -61.44 32.98
C VAL A 159 34.20 -62.89 33.36
N ALA A 160 33.46 -63.61 32.52
CA ALA A 160 33.05 -65.00 32.79
C ALA A 160 34.07 -66.09 32.37
N ILE A 161 35.19 -65.73 31.72
CA ILE A 161 36.22 -66.68 31.24
C ILE A 161 37.47 -66.70 32.17
N LEU A 162 37.48 -65.91 33.26
CA LEU A 162 38.63 -65.78 34.18
C LEU A 162 38.42 -66.39 35.59
N VAL A 163 37.49 -67.32 35.77
CA VAL A 163 37.33 -68.09 37.02
C VAL A 163 37.35 -69.58 36.72
#